data_AF-A0A1E3RSL3-F1
#
_entry.id   AF-A0A1E3RSL3-F1
#
_cell.length_a   1.000
_cell.length_b   1.000
_cell.length_c   1.000
_cell.angle_alpha   90.00
_cell.angle_beta   90.00
_cell.angle_gamma   90.00
#
_symmetry.space_group_name_H-M   'P 1'
#
loop_
_entity.id
_entity.type
_entity.pdbx_description
1 polymer ?
#
loop_
_entity_poly.entity_id
_entity_poly.type
_entity_poly.pdbx_seq_one_letter_code
_entity_poly.pdbx_strand_id
1 'polypeptide(L)'
;MAAPAVEVSAPSDAQRSWPRLWLAAGVEIGVAVVVGVVLFASTKTTSSGDPHSGMHTHVTPAHWSPAITAAAAATAVVFLWWLLSRNRISAALSAVGLICLAASEPVRVIALRSHLVGMVVLEILLVAAPLLLISARRGSPATVTARSSSWTLLVVAAVAGYAALLIGLHLPGVHTNATALQGVPLWLVMLTVGVGIVYWAAILRTGGRVATTARVRALIIGQEVAAILGLAAVILPAPIMAHDTVFGLSGVTDQRLGGVVMLLTCAAVTLPLARRLQSNQPDRDSRTERNVA
;
A
#
# COMPACT_ATOMS: atom_id res chain seq x y z
N MET A 1 -45.10 -23.27 -37.69
CA MET A 1 -44.61 -24.22 -36.68
C MET A 1 -43.17 -23.85 -36.40
N ALA A 2 -42.94 -23.18 -35.27
CA ALA A 2 -41.66 -22.61 -34.87
C ALA A 2 -40.90 -23.59 -33.97
N ALA A 3 -39.58 -23.64 -34.10
CA ALA A 3 -38.67 -24.15 -33.08
C ALA A 3 -37.68 -23.02 -32.76
N PRO A 4 -37.62 -22.55 -31.50
CA PRO A 4 -36.81 -21.38 -31.13
C PRO A 4 -35.33 -21.73 -31.01
N ALA A 5 -34.48 -20.79 -31.42
CA ALA A 5 -33.05 -20.80 -31.17
C ALA A 5 -32.81 -20.74 -29.65
N VAL A 6 -32.07 -21.72 -29.13
CA VAL A 6 -31.58 -21.69 -27.75
C VAL A 6 -30.46 -20.65 -27.69
N GLU A 7 -30.83 -19.46 -27.24
CA GLU A 7 -29.91 -18.43 -26.77
C GLU A 7 -29.21 -18.99 -25.52
N VAL A 8 -28.00 -19.50 -25.68
CA VAL A 8 -27.14 -19.83 -24.53
C VAL A 8 -26.65 -18.50 -23.97
N SER A 9 -27.44 -17.96 -23.05
CA SER A 9 -27.07 -16.87 -22.17
C SER A 9 -25.79 -17.25 -21.43
N ALA A 10 -24.65 -16.70 -21.88
CA ALA A 10 -23.42 -16.74 -21.11
C ALA A 10 -23.71 -16.18 -19.71
N PRO A 11 -23.38 -16.89 -18.61
CA PRO A 11 -23.57 -16.34 -17.28
C PRO A 11 -22.81 -15.02 -17.18
N SER A 12 -23.61 -14.00 -16.90
CA SER A 12 -23.31 -12.58 -16.88
C SER A 12 -22.24 -12.21 -15.85
N ASP A 13 -21.60 -11.07 -16.10
CA ASP A 13 -20.50 -10.39 -15.40
C ASP A 13 -20.57 -10.24 -13.85
N ALA A 14 -21.48 -10.91 -13.15
CA ALA A 14 -21.72 -10.82 -11.72
C ALA A 14 -20.57 -11.38 -10.84
N GLN A 15 -19.69 -12.23 -11.40
CA GLN A 15 -18.60 -12.87 -10.63
C GLN A 15 -17.29 -12.06 -10.61
N ARG A 16 -17.24 -10.88 -11.26
CA ARG A 16 -16.04 -10.01 -11.36
C ARG A 16 -15.86 -9.00 -10.21
N SER A 17 -16.70 -9.02 -9.18
CA SER A 17 -16.73 -8.02 -8.09
C SER A 17 -15.78 -8.33 -6.92
N TRP A 18 -15.38 -9.58 -6.72
CA TRP A 18 -14.59 -10.01 -5.57
C TRP A 18 -13.16 -9.44 -5.43
N PRO A 19 -12.37 -9.24 -6.52
CA PRO A 19 -11.05 -8.62 -6.40
C PRO A 19 -11.10 -7.13 -6.04
N ARG A 20 -12.25 -6.47 -6.22
CA ARG A 20 -12.44 -5.04 -5.96
C ARG A 20 -12.70 -4.72 -4.48
N LEU A 21 -13.17 -5.71 -3.71
CA LEU A 21 -13.46 -5.61 -2.28
C LEU A 21 -12.20 -5.63 -1.40
N TRP A 22 -11.15 -6.34 -1.80
CA TRP A 22 -9.92 -6.45 -0.99
C TRP A 22 -9.04 -5.19 -1.02
N LEU A 23 -8.94 -4.55 -2.18
CA LEU A 23 -8.32 -3.22 -2.30
C LEU A 23 -9.16 -2.12 -1.65
N ALA A 24 -10.49 -2.30 -1.62
CA ALA A 24 -11.37 -1.41 -0.87
C ALA A 24 -11.15 -1.59 0.63
N ALA A 25 -11.08 -2.83 1.14
CA ALA A 25 -10.89 -3.12 2.57
C ALA A 25 -9.56 -2.60 3.12
N GLY A 26 -8.44 -2.77 2.41
CA GLY A 26 -7.14 -2.25 2.85
C GLY A 26 -7.10 -0.72 2.92
N VAL A 27 -7.74 -0.04 1.96
CA VAL A 27 -7.80 1.43 1.96
C VAL A 27 -8.93 1.96 2.85
N GLU A 28 -10.02 1.23 3.06
CA GLU A 28 -11.04 1.54 4.07
C GLU A 28 -10.44 1.45 5.46
N ILE A 29 -9.57 0.47 5.74
CA ILE A 29 -8.82 0.41 7.00
C ILE A 29 -7.83 1.57 7.09
N GLY A 30 -7.06 1.86 6.05
CA GLY A 30 -6.11 2.98 6.04
C GLY A 30 -6.79 4.35 6.21
N VAL A 31 -7.91 4.57 5.52
CA VAL A 31 -8.73 5.78 5.62
C VAL A 31 -9.43 5.84 6.97
N ALA A 32 -10.00 4.75 7.47
CA ALA A 32 -10.63 4.72 8.79
C ALA A 32 -9.62 4.94 9.92
N VAL A 33 -8.39 4.45 9.77
CA VAL A 33 -7.31 4.73 10.71
C VAL A 33 -6.89 6.18 10.60
N VAL A 34 -6.59 6.72 9.41
CA VAL A 34 -6.20 8.13 9.24
C VAL A 34 -7.30 9.10 9.69
N VAL A 35 -8.56 8.84 9.32
CA VAL A 35 -9.74 9.60 9.77
C VAL A 35 -9.95 9.42 11.27
N GLY A 36 -9.77 8.21 11.80
CA GLY A 36 -9.78 7.94 13.24
C GLY A 36 -8.71 8.75 13.97
N VAL A 37 -7.48 8.78 13.47
CA VAL A 37 -6.38 9.61 13.99
C VAL A 37 -6.75 11.09 13.95
N VAL A 38 -7.29 11.58 12.83
CA VAL A 38 -7.72 12.97 12.68
C VAL A 38 -8.84 13.32 13.66
N LEU A 39 -9.86 12.48 13.79
CA LEU A 39 -11.02 12.73 14.64
C LEU A 39 -10.70 12.56 16.13
N PHE A 40 -9.91 11.55 16.53
CA PHE A 40 -9.55 11.31 17.93
C PHE A 40 -8.42 12.22 18.44
N ALA A 41 -7.50 12.66 17.59
CA ALA A 41 -6.49 13.65 17.99
C ALA A 41 -7.11 15.05 18.18
N SER A 42 -8.13 15.40 17.38
CA SER A 42 -8.86 16.66 17.50
C SER A 42 -9.73 16.74 18.76
N THR A 43 -10.16 15.61 19.32
CA THR A 43 -10.99 15.54 20.53
C THR A 43 -10.18 15.51 21.82
N LYS A 44 -8.90 15.10 21.78
CA LYS A 44 -8.02 15.13 22.97
C LYS A 44 -7.50 16.53 23.32
N THR A 45 -7.63 17.52 22.44
CA THR A 45 -7.24 18.92 22.73
C THR A 45 -8.23 19.69 23.61
N THR A 46 -9.30 19.07 24.14
CA THR A 46 -10.30 19.74 24.98
C THR A 46 -10.55 19.10 26.35
N SER A 47 -9.64 18.28 26.90
CA SER A 47 -9.73 17.88 28.31
C SER A 47 -8.77 18.70 29.17
N SER A 48 -9.32 19.75 29.76
CA SER A 48 -8.73 20.51 30.86
C SER A 48 -8.73 19.71 32.16
N GLY A 49 -7.57 19.57 32.80
CA GLY A 49 -7.45 19.44 34.26
C GLY A 49 -6.78 18.17 34.78
N ASP A 50 -5.48 18.28 35.13
CA ASP A 50 -4.98 17.82 36.45
C ASP A 50 -3.59 18.43 36.76
N PRO A 51 -3.41 19.23 37.83
CA PRO A 51 -2.18 19.98 38.10
C PRO A 51 -1.10 19.20 38.89
N HIS A 52 -1.24 17.89 39.08
CA HIS A 52 -0.33 17.11 39.92
C HIS A 52 0.17 15.82 39.26
N SER A 53 1.12 15.91 38.33
CA SER A 53 2.15 14.86 38.20
C SER A 53 3.40 15.39 37.47
N GLY A 54 4.56 15.03 38.01
CA GLY A 54 5.84 15.68 37.77
C GLY A 54 6.48 15.45 36.41
N MET A 55 7.42 16.34 36.10
CA MET A 55 8.57 16.17 35.20
C MET A 55 8.33 15.34 33.94
N HIS A 56 7.20 15.57 33.27
CA HIS A 56 6.89 14.96 32.00
C HIS A 56 7.75 15.60 30.92
N THR A 57 8.56 14.79 30.25
CA THR A 57 9.16 15.10 28.95
C THR A 57 8.16 15.89 28.11
N HIS A 58 8.52 17.12 27.72
CA HIS A 58 7.73 17.95 26.82
C HIS A 58 7.62 17.24 25.47
N VAL A 59 6.63 16.36 25.33
CA VAL A 59 6.24 15.78 24.05
C VAL A 59 5.53 16.91 23.31
N THR A 60 6.22 17.58 22.38
CA THR A 60 5.59 18.57 21.52
C THR A 60 4.43 17.89 20.78
N PRO A 61 3.18 18.38 20.96
CA PRO A 61 2.02 17.80 20.30
C PRO A 61 2.11 18.04 18.79
N ALA A 62 1.67 17.06 18.00
CA ALA A 62 1.57 17.24 16.56
C ALA A 62 0.53 18.33 16.27
N HIS A 63 0.92 19.38 15.56
CA HIS A 63 0.03 20.49 15.27
C HIS A 63 -0.91 20.10 14.11
N TRP A 64 -2.21 20.10 14.36
CA TRP A 64 -3.22 19.86 13.34
C TRP A 64 -3.84 21.19 12.94
N SER A 65 -3.67 21.58 11.68
CA SER A 65 -4.36 22.75 11.15
C SER A 65 -5.70 22.34 10.51
N PRO A 66 -6.72 23.23 10.52
CA PRO A 66 -7.97 23.00 9.79
C PRO A 66 -7.75 22.73 8.30
N ALA A 67 -6.67 23.25 7.72
CA ALA A 67 -6.30 22.98 6.34
C ALA A 67 -5.89 21.52 6.12
N ILE A 68 -5.15 20.91 7.05
CA ILE A 68 -4.74 19.50 6.97
C ILE A 68 -5.95 18.58 7.14
N THR A 69 -6.87 18.89 8.06
CA THR A 69 -8.09 18.10 8.25
C THR A 69 -9.00 18.18 7.03
N ALA A 70 -9.19 19.38 6.46
CA ALA A 70 -9.93 19.57 5.22
C ALA A 70 -9.27 18.82 4.03
N ALA A 71 -7.93 18.86 3.92
CA ALA A 71 -7.20 18.13 2.88
C ALA A 71 -7.34 16.61 3.03
N ALA A 72 -7.32 16.09 4.26
CA ALA A 72 -7.56 14.68 4.54
C ALA A 72 -8.98 14.25 4.13
N ALA A 73 -9.99 15.04 4.52
CA ALA A 73 -11.38 14.80 4.13
C ALA A 73 -11.57 14.84 2.60
N ALA A 74 -10.99 15.85 1.93
CA ALA A 74 -11.03 15.95 0.48
C ALA A 74 -10.35 14.74 -0.20
N THR A 75 -9.20 14.30 0.33
CA THR A 75 -8.50 13.11 -0.15
C THR A 75 -9.37 11.86 -0.02
N ALA A 76 -10.06 11.69 1.11
CA ALA A 76 -10.98 10.57 1.32
C ALA A 76 -12.17 10.59 0.34
N VAL A 77 -12.75 11.77 0.09
CA VAL A 77 -13.84 11.94 -0.89
C VAL A 77 -13.37 11.60 -2.30
N VAL A 78 -12.21 12.09 -2.71
CA VAL A 78 -11.64 11.78 -4.04
C VAL A 78 -11.30 10.29 -4.16
N PHE A 79 -10.82 9.68 -3.08
CA PHE A 79 -10.56 8.25 -3.04
C PHE A 79 -11.84 7.41 -3.15
N LEU A 80 -12.89 7.79 -2.43
CA LEU A 80 -14.22 7.18 -2.56
C LEU A 80 -14.77 7.36 -3.97
N TRP A 81 -14.61 8.55 -4.55
CA TRP A 81 -14.97 8.79 -5.94
C TRP A 81 -14.19 7.87 -6.90
N TRP A 82 -12.90 7.64 -6.66
CA TRP A 82 -12.15 6.65 -7.42
C TRP A 82 -12.69 5.23 -7.23
N LEU A 83 -13.04 4.82 -6.01
CA LEU A 83 -13.61 3.48 -5.76
C LEU A 83 -14.89 3.24 -6.57
N LEU A 84 -15.75 4.27 -6.67
CA LEU A 84 -17.02 4.22 -7.36
C LEU A 84 -16.87 4.34 -8.89
N SER A 85 -16.15 5.37 -9.36
CA SER A 85 -16.05 5.69 -10.79
C SER A 85 -14.94 4.95 -11.52
N ARG A 86 -13.90 4.52 -10.80
CA ARG A 86 -12.63 4.00 -11.34
C ARG A 86 -12.00 4.89 -12.41
N ASN A 87 -12.28 6.20 -12.36
CA ASN A 87 -11.71 7.18 -13.27
C ASN A 87 -10.21 7.40 -13.01
N ARG A 88 -9.45 7.64 -14.07
CA ARG A 88 -8.01 7.91 -14.01
C ARG A 88 -7.69 9.22 -13.28
N ILE A 89 -8.54 10.24 -13.46
CA ILE A 89 -8.34 11.54 -12.82
C ILE A 89 -8.46 11.40 -11.31
N SER A 90 -9.54 10.76 -10.82
CA SER A 90 -9.71 10.51 -9.39
C SER A 90 -8.63 9.57 -8.84
N ALA A 91 -8.11 8.62 -9.62
CA ALA A 91 -6.96 7.80 -9.21
C ALA A 91 -5.70 8.65 -8.98
N ALA A 92 -5.36 9.53 -9.93
CA ALA A 92 -4.19 10.40 -9.83
C ALA A 92 -4.32 11.39 -8.67
N LEU A 93 -5.47 12.04 -8.53
CA LEU A 93 -5.75 12.97 -7.44
C LEU A 93 -5.71 12.27 -6.07
N SER A 94 -6.24 11.05 -5.97
CA SER A 94 -6.17 10.25 -4.74
C SER A 94 -4.71 9.94 -4.36
N ALA A 95 -3.91 9.52 -5.33
CA ALA A 95 -2.50 9.21 -5.07
C ALA A 95 -1.72 10.43 -4.59
N VAL A 96 -1.93 11.59 -5.24
CA VAL A 96 -1.31 12.85 -4.84
C VAL A 96 -1.78 13.26 -3.44
N GLY A 97 -3.08 13.20 -3.17
CA GLY A 97 -3.64 13.52 -1.85
C GLY A 97 -3.05 12.63 -0.74
N LEU A 98 -2.96 11.31 -0.97
CA LEU A 98 -2.36 10.37 -0.04
C LEU A 98 -0.87 10.65 0.22
N ILE A 99 -0.09 10.95 -0.83
CA ILE A 99 1.33 11.31 -0.70
C ILE A 99 1.47 12.62 0.09
N CYS A 100 0.68 13.65 -0.23
CA CYS A 100 0.70 14.93 0.48
C CYS A 100 0.33 14.77 1.95
N LEU A 101 -0.66 13.94 2.26
CA LEU A 101 -1.06 13.66 3.63
C LEU A 101 0.04 12.91 4.40
N ALA A 102 0.63 11.88 3.80
CA ALA A 102 1.78 11.17 4.36
C ALA A 102 3.03 12.06 4.51
N ALA A 103 3.18 13.07 3.66
CA ALA A 103 4.27 14.06 3.72
C ALA A 103 3.98 15.22 4.70
N SER A 104 2.76 15.33 5.22
CA SER A 104 2.41 16.38 6.19
C SER A 104 3.17 16.16 7.50
N GLU A 105 3.57 17.26 8.14
CA GLU A 105 4.27 17.20 9.43
C GLU A 105 3.55 16.33 10.48
N PRO A 106 2.26 16.53 10.80
CA PRO A 106 1.63 15.75 11.87
C PRO A 106 1.66 14.25 11.62
N VAL A 107 1.46 13.81 10.37
CA VAL A 107 1.53 12.38 10.01
C VAL A 107 2.96 11.86 10.14
N ARG A 108 3.96 12.62 9.70
CA ARG A 108 5.38 12.25 9.82
C ARG A 108 5.86 12.18 11.26
N VAL A 109 5.34 13.03 12.15
CA VAL A 109 5.65 12.97 13.59
C VAL A 109 4.97 11.76 14.23
N ILE A 110 3.68 11.55 13.96
CA ILE A 110 2.93 10.43 14.55
C ILE A 110 3.46 9.08 14.05
N ALA A 111 3.89 8.98 12.79
CA ALA A 111 4.51 7.77 12.24
C ALA A 111 5.81 7.35 12.97
N LEU A 112 6.52 8.28 13.62
CA LEU A 112 7.66 7.95 14.48
C LEU A 112 7.27 7.53 15.90
N ARG A 113 6.01 7.76 16.31
CA ARG A 113 5.49 7.51 17.67
C ARG A 113 4.48 6.36 17.73
N SER A 114 4.09 5.82 16.58
CA SER A 114 3.20 4.67 16.44
C SER A 114 3.68 3.84 15.25
N HIS A 115 4.08 2.60 15.53
CA HIS A 115 4.42 1.60 14.52
C HIS A 115 3.23 1.31 13.61
N LEU A 116 2.00 1.25 14.16
CA LEU A 116 0.79 1.12 13.35
C LEU A 116 0.67 2.24 12.29
N VAL A 117 0.79 3.50 12.71
CA VAL A 117 0.74 4.63 11.76
C VAL A 117 1.92 4.60 10.80
N GLY A 118 3.11 4.25 11.28
CA GLY A 118 4.28 4.05 10.44
C GLY A 118 4.03 3.02 9.33
N MET A 119 3.44 1.87 9.67
CA MET A 119 3.09 0.83 8.70
C MET A 119 2.00 1.29 7.72
N VAL A 120 0.95 1.97 8.19
CA VAL A 120 -0.09 2.54 7.30
C VAL A 120 0.52 3.54 6.31
N VAL A 121 1.38 4.44 6.78
CA VAL A 121 2.08 5.41 5.91
C VAL A 121 2.98 4.69 4.92
N LEU A 122 3.73 3.68 5.38
CA LEU A 122 4.60 2.90 4.52
C LEU A 122 3.83 2.18 3.41
N GLU A 123 2.71 1.53 3.74
CA GLU A 123 1.83 0.86 2.77
C GLU A 123 1.18 1.85 1.79
N ILE A 124 0.79 3.03 2.26
CA ILE A 124 0.30 4.10 1.39
C ILE A 124 1.36 4.49 0.35
N LEU A 125 2.60 4.71 0.80
CA LEU A 125 3.68 5.23 -0.04
C LEU A 125 4.30 4.15 -0.95
N LEU A 126 4.42 2.91 -0.49
CA LEU A 126 4.99 1.81 -1.26
C LEU A 126 3.99 1.10 -2.16
N VAL A 127 2.70 1.09 -1.79
CA VAL A 127 1.71 0.22 -2.44
C VAL A 127 0.54 1.02 -3.00
N ALA A 128 -0.25 1.68 -2.14
CA ALA A 128 -1.50 2.29 -2.57
C ALA A 128 -1.29 3.43 -3.59
N ALA A 129 -0.48 4.43 -3.25
CA ALA A 129 -0.24 5.57 -4.13
C ALA A 129 0.48 5.17 -5.44
N PRO A 130 1.53 4.34 -5.43
CA PRO A 130 2.13 3.83 -6.66
C PRO A 130 1.16 3.09 -7.58
N LEU A 131 0.31 2.20 -7.04
CA LEU A 131 -0.68 1.46 -7.83
C LEU A 131 -1.74 2.39 -8.42
N LEU A 132 -2.20 3.39 -7.66
CA LEU A 132 -3.12 4.42 -8.14
C LEU A 132 -2.50 5.24 -9.28
N LEU A 133 -1.26 5.72 -9.12
CA LEU A 133 -0.52 6.43 -10.17
C LEU A 133 -0.32 5.56 -11.41
N ILE A 134 -0.09 4.26 -11.22
CA ILE A 134 0.09 3.34 -12.35
C ILE A 134 -1.23 3.15 -13.10
N SER A 135 -2.33 3.01 -12.38
CA SER A 135 -3.68 2.81 -12.92
C SER A 135 -4.21 4.06 -13.66
N ALA A 136 -3.75 5.25 -13.27
CA ALA A 136 -4.13 6.50 -13.90
C ALA A 136 -3.57 6.66 -15.33
N ARG A 137 -2.53 5.92 -15.72
CA ARG A 137 -1.95 6.02 -17.07
C ARG A 137 -2.72 5.17 -18.08
N ARG A 138 -2.81 5.65 -19.33
CA ARG A 138 -3.34 4.87 -20.46
C ARG A 138 -2.48 3.62 -20.66
N GLY A 139 -3.13 2.45 -20.74
CA GLY A 139 -2.46 1.23 -21.20
C GLY A 139 -2.00 1.43 -22.64
N SER A 140 -0.70 1.27 -22.89
CA SER A 140 -0.21 1.23 -24.26
C SER A 140 -0.60 -0.13 -24.86
N PRO A 141 -1.17 -0.19 -26.08
CA PRO A 141 -1.50 -1.46 -26.71
C PRO A 141 -0.26 -2.35 -26.74
N ALA A 142 -0.43 -3.63 -26.40
CA ALA A 142 0.64 -4.60 -26.37
C ALA A 142 1.15 -4.81 -27.80
N THR A 143 2.15 -4.04 -28.22
CA THR A 143 2.97 -4.41 -29.36
C THR A 143 3.76 -5.64 -28.94
N VAL A 144 3.75 -6.68 -29.78
CA VAL A 144 4.51 -7.91 -29.55
C VAL A 144 5.98 -7.52 -29.52
N THR A 145 6.52 -7.41 -28.31
CA THR A 145 7.91 -7.05 -28.07
C THR A 145 8.69 -8.32 -27.78
N ALA A 146 9.90 -8.43 -28.34
CA ALA A 146 10.79 -9.53 -28.04
C ALA A 146 11.18 -9.51 -26.55
N ARG A 147 11.40 -10.71 -25.97
CA ARG A 147 11.91 -10.84 -24.61
C ARG A 147 13.26 -10.13 -24.49
N SER A 148 13.49 -9.43 -23.38
CA SER A 148 14.71 -8.65 -23.18
C SER A 148 15.36 -8.93 -21.83
N SER A 149 16.66 -9.23 -21.87
CA SER A 149 17.50 -9.43 -20.68
C SER A 149 17.59 -8.16 -19.83
N SER A 150 17.78 -7.00 -20.45
CA SER A 150 17.87 -5.70 -19.74
C SER A 150 16.60 -5.38 -18.96
N TRP A 151 15.42 -5.67 -19.52
CA TRP A 151 14.15 -5.51 -18.80
C TRP A 151 13.98 -6.50 -17.65
N THR A 152 14.52 -7.71 -17.80
CA THR A 152 14.53 -8.71 -16.72
C THR A 152 15.45 -8.29 -15.59
N LEU A 153 16.65 -7.78 -15.90
CA LEU A 153 17.58 -7.22 -14.92
C LEU A 153 16.95 -6.04 -14.17
N LEU A 154 16.22 -5.16 -14.87
CA LEU A 154 15.51 -4.05 -14.24
C LEU A 154 14.43 -4.54 -13.27
N VAL A 155 13.68 -5.59 -13.61
CA VAL A 155 12.71 -6.20 -12.68
C VAL A 155 13.41 -6.75 -11.44
N VAL A 156 14.53 -7.46 -11.62
CA VAL A 156 15.32 -7.99 -10.49
C VAL A 156 15.84 -6.86 -9.59
N ALA A 157 16.42 -5.82 -10.18
CA ALA A 157 16.91 -4.65 -9.44
C ALA A 157 15.79 -3.93 -8.69
N ALA A 158 14.60 -3.82 -9.29
CA ALA A 158 13.43 -3.22 -8.64
C ALA A 158 12.94 -4.04 -7.43
N VAL A 159 12.89 -5.37 -7.55
CA VAL A 159 12.54 -6.27 -6.43
C VAL A 159 13.58 -6.18 -5.32
N ALA A 160 14.88 -6.22 -5.67
CA ALA A 160 15.97 -6.13 -4.72
C ALA A 160 15.95 -4.77 -3.99
N GLY A 161 15.75 -3.66 -4.70
CA GLY A 161 15.64 -2.33 -4.10
C GLY A 161 14.42 -2.19 -3.17
N TYR A 162 13.28 -2.75 -3.57
CA TYR A 162 12.07 -2.78 -2.73
C TYR A 162 12.31 -3.58 -1.43
N ALA A 163 12.87 -4.78 -1.55
CA ALA A 163 13.20 -5.62 -0.40
C ALA A 163 14.24 -4.97 0.52
N ALA A 164 15.31 -4.41 -0.04
CA ALA A 164 16.37 -3.75 0.71
C ALA A 164 15.84 -2.53 1.49
N LEU A 165 14.97 -1.73 0.87
CA LEU A 165 14.34 -0.60 1.56
C LEU A 165 13.47 -1.09 2.73
N LEU A 166 12.62 -2.09 2.51
CA LEU A 166 11.77 -2.65 3.56
C LEU A 166 12.60 -3.20 4.72
N ILE A 167 13.62 -4.03 4.45
CA ILE A 167 14.50 -4.57 5.47
C ILE A 167 15.18 -3.44 6.22
N GLY A 168 15.78 -2.47 5.51
CA GLY A 168 16.48 -1.34 6.10
C GLY A 168 15.60 -0.53 7.06
N LEU A 169 14.35 -0.25 6.66
CA LEU A 169 13.39 0.49 7.50
C LEU A 169 12.97 -0.24 8.77
N HIS A 170 13.15 -1.56 8.82
CA HIS A 170 12.80 -2.42 9.96
C HIS A 170 14.02 -2.87 10.77
N LEU A 171 15.23 -2.43 10.41
CA LEU A 171 16.42 -2.74 11.19
C LEU A 171 16.37 -2.02 12.55
N PRO A 172 16.72 -2.70 13.67
CA PRO A 172 16.71 -2.08 15.00
C PRO A 172 17.52 -0.78 15.07
N GLY A 173 18.70 -0.74 14.44
CA GLY A 173 19.54 0.46 14.41
C GLY A 173 18.88 1.66 13.72
N VAL A 174 18.00 1.43 12.74
CA VAL A 174 17.24 2.51 12.10
C VAL A 174 16.13 2.99 13.04
N HIS A 175 15.45 2.08 13.74
CA HIS A 175 14.45 2.45 14.77
C HIS A 175 15.07 3.24 15.93
N THR A 176 16.25 2.85 16.42
CA THR A 176 16.94 3.56 17.50
C THR A 176 17.39 4.96 17.07
N ASN A 177 17.83 5.14 15.82
CA ASN A 177 18.18 6.47 15.31
C ASN A 177 16.94 7.30 14.95
N ALA A 178 15.82 6.66 14.62
CA ALA A 178 14.57 7.34 14.27
C ALA A 178 13.93 8.05 15.48
N THR A 179 14.14 7.58 16.70
CA THR A 179 13.66 8.26 17.92
C THR A 179 14.33 9.61 18.18
N ALA A 180 15.51 9.85 17.58
CA ALA A 180 16.20 11.14 17.63
C ALA A 180 15.66 12.16 16.59
N LEU A 181 14.81 11.72 15.66
CA LEU A 181 14.26 12.59 14.62
C LEU A 181 12.97 13.25 15.08
N GLN A 182 12.77 14.51 14.67
CA GLN A 182 11.53 15.24 14.95
C GLN A 182 10.35 14.78 14.09
N GLY A 183 10.61 14.05 13.01
CA GLY A 183 9.62 13.49 12.08
C GLY A 183 10.32 12.70 10.97
N VAL A 184 9.62 11.77 10.32
CA VAL A 184 10.15 11.03 9.16
C VAL A 184 10.70 12.02 8.12
N PRO A 185 11.94 11.94 7.62
CA PRO A 185 12.46 12.91 6.66
C PRO A 185 11.72 12.91 5.32
N LEU A 186 11.50 14.08 4.70
CA LEU A 186 10.80 14.16 3.40
C LEU A 186 11.54 13.42 2.27
N TRP A 187 12.88 13.42 2.29
CA TRP A 187 13.65 12.66 1.31
C TRP A 187 13.34 11.16 1.38
N LEU A 188 13.07 10.63 2.58
CA LEU A 188 12.73 9.22 2.78
C LEU A 188 11.32 8.93 2.24
N VAL A 189 10.37 9.86 2.42
CA VAL A 189 9.03 9.79 1.80
C VAL A 189 9.15 9.72 0.28
N MET A 190 9.93 10.62 -0.33
CA MET A 190 10.15 10.64 -1.79
C MET A 190 10.84 9.36 -2.28
N LEU A 191 11.86 8.88 -1.57
CA LEU A 191 12.55 7.62 -1.87
C LEU A 191 11.57 6.44 -1.84
N THR A 192 10.73 6.38 -0.81
CA THR A 192 9.75 5.30 -0.60
C THR A 192 8.75 5.26 -1.74
N VAL A 193 8.18 6.41 -2.11
CA VAL A 193 7.27 6.51 -3.26
C VAL A 193 7.97 6.11 -4.55
N GLY A 194 9.21 6.58 -4.77
CA GLY A 194 9.99 6.26 -5.95
C GLY A 194 10.25 4.76 -6.11
N VAL A 195 10.70 4.11 -5.04
CA VAL A 195 10.93 2.66 -5.00
C VAL A 195 9.64 1.88 -5.25
N GLY A 196 8.53 2.28 -4.61
CA GLY A 196 7.21 1.70 -4.87
C GLY A 196 6.80 1.82 -6.34
N ILE A 197 6.90 3.01 -6.93
CA ILE A 197 6.57 3.24 -8.35
C ILE A 197 7.43 2.34 -9.26
N VAL A 198 8.74 2.27 -9.03
CA VAL A 198 9.66 1.46 -9.83
C VAL A 198 9.32 -0.02 -9.73
N TYR A 199 9.11 -0.54 -8.51
CA TYR A 199 8.71 -1.93 -8.26
C TYR A 199 7.42 -2.30 -8.97
N TRP A 200 6.34 -1.55 -8.73
CA TRP A 200 5.04 -1.85 -9.33
C TRP A 200 5.02 -1.63 -10.84
N ALA A 201 5.74 -0.62 -11.36
CA ALA A 201 5.84 -0.40 -12.80
C ALA A 201 6.64 -1.53 -13.48
N ALA A 202 7.73 -1.99 -12.85
CA ALA A 202 8.52 -3.12 -13.35
C ALA A 202 7.67 -4.39 -13.44
N ILE A 203 6.76 -4.64 -12.49
CA ILE A 203 5.85 -5.78 -12.55
C ILE A 203 4.72 -5.55 -13.55
N LEU A 204 4.04 -4.40 -13.53
CA LEU A 204 2.79 -4.21 -14.27
C LEU A 204 2.97 -3.76 -15.72
N ARG A 205 4.07 -3.07 -16.06
CA ARG A 205 4.28 -2.46 -17.39
C ARG A 205 5.29 -3.16 -18.28
N THR A 206 5.88 -4.27 -17.84
CA THR A 206 6.84 -5.06 -18.63
C THR A 206 6.20 -6.24 -19.36
N GLY A 207 4.87 -6.25 -19.48
CA GLY A 207 4.15 -7.23 -20.30
C GLY A 207 4.67 -7.28 -21.74
N GLY A 208 4.87 -8.48 -22.28
CA GLY A 208 5.53 -8.71 -23.58
C GLY A 208 7.06 -8.74 -23.50
N ARG A 209 7.68 -7.89 -22.69
CA ARG A 209 9.16 -7.79 -22.58
C ARG A 209 9.77 -8.78 -21.57
N VAL A 210 9.03 -9.10 -20.51
CA VAL A 210 9.43 -10.03 -19.46
C VAL A 210 8.40 -11.16 -19.36
N ALA A 211 8.88 -12.39 -19.18
CA ALA A 211 8.01 -13.56 -19.05
C ALA A 211 7.02 -13.39 -17.87
N THR A 212 5.76 -13.76 -18.08
CA THR A 212 4.71 -13.67 -17.04
C THR A 212 5.10 -14.41 -15.77
N THR A 213 5.72 -15.60 -15.89
CA THR A 213 6.23 -16.37 -14.75
C THR A 213 7.26 -15.59 -13.93
N ALA A 214 8.19 -14.88 -14.58
CA ALA A 214 9.17 -14.05 -13.89
C ALA A 214 8.52 -12.85 -13.20
N ARG A 215 7.50 -12.23 -13.82
CA ARG A 215 6.74 -11.11 -13.23
C ARG A 215 5.92 -11.56 -12.01
N VAL A 216 5.31 -12.74 -12.06
CA VAL A 216 4.59 -13.33 -10.91
C VAL A 216 5.55 -13.69 -9.78
N ARG A 217 6.71 -14.29 -10.10
CA ARG A 217 7.76 -14.55 -9.09
C ARG A 217 8.27 -13.26 -8.45
N ALA A 218 8.53 -12.23 -9.24
CA ALA A 218 8.94 -10.91 -8.76
C ALA A 218 7.90 -10.31 -7.80
N LEU A 219 6.62 -10.40 -8.16
CA LEU A 219 5.50 -9.97 -7.31
C LEU A 219 5.48 -10.72 -5.97
N ILE A 220 5.59 -12.06 -6.00
CA ILE A 220 5.57 -12.88 -4.79
C ILE A 220 6.79 -12.56 -3.93
N ILE A 221 8.00 -12.66 -4.48
CA ILE A 221 9.25 -12.45 -3.73
C ILE A 221 9.29 -11.08 -3.05
N GLY A 222 8.89 -10.01 -3.76
CA GLY A 222 8.87 -8.67 -3.14
C GLY A 222 7.88 -8.54 -1.99
N GLN A 223 6.78 -9.28 -2.03
CA GLN A 223 5.71 -9.24 -1.02
C GLN A 223 5.97 -10.21 0.14
N GLU A 224 6.70 -11.30 -0.08
CA GLU A 224 7.15 -12.22 0.98
C GLU A 224 8.02 -11.51 2.00
N VAL A 225 8.92 -10.61 1.57
CA VAL A 225 9.75 -9.82 2.50
C VAL A 225 8.89 -8.99 3.44
N ALA A 226 7.87 -8.32 2.88
CA ALA A 226 6.90 -7.56 3.67
C ALA A 226 6.09 -8.48 4.61
N ALA A 227 5.64 -9.64 4.12
CA ALA A 227 4.89 -10.59 4.94
C ALA A 227 5.72 -11.15 6.10
N ILE A 228 7.00 -11.48 5.88
CA ILE A 228 7.90 -11.95 6.93
C ILE A 228 8.11 -10.87 8.00
N LEU A 229 8.33 -9.63 7.59
CA LEU A 229 8.48 -8.49 8.51
C LEU A 229 7.18 -8.24 9.30
N GLY A 230 6.04 -8.27 8.64
CA GLY A 230 4.73 -8.13 9.27
C GLY A 230 4.44 -9.27 10.27
N LEU A 231 4.75 -10.51 9.89
CA LEU A 231 4.62 -11.66 10.78
C LEU A 231 5.55 -11.54 11.99
N ALA A 232 6.81 -11.14 11.78
CA ALA A 232 7.76 -10.89 12.85
C ALA A 232 7.22 -9.85 13.84
N ALA A 233 6.68 -8.74 13.35
CA ALA A 233 6.07 -7.71 14.18
C ALA A 233 4.88 -8.24 15.02
N VAL A 234 4.11 -9.19 14.48
CA VAL A 234 2.98 -9.83 15.20
C VAL A 234 3.46 -10.76 16.33
N ILE A 235 4.50 -11.57 16.09
CA ILE A 235 4.91 -12.63 17.01
C ILE A 235 5.97 -12.19 18.02
N LEU A 236 6.76 -11.15 17.73
CA LEU A 236 7.82 -10.68 18.60
C LEU A 236 7.24 -10.26 19.98
N PRO A 237 7.78 -10.78 21.08
CA PRO A 237 7.22 -10.56 22.42
C PRO A 237 7.59 -9.20 23.01
N ALA A 238 8.68 -8.59 22.54
CA ALA A 238 9.17 -7.31 23.01
C ALA A 238 8.73 -6.17 22.07
N PRO A 239 8.29 -5.02 22.62
CA PRO A 239 7.92 -3.88 21.79
C PRO A 239 9.16 -3.21 21.21
N ILE A 240 9.12 -2.88 19.92
CA ILE A 240 10.14 -2.09 19.22
C ILE A 240 10.14 -0.64 19.73
N MET A 241 8.98 -0.14 20.22
CA MET A 241 8.86 1.17 20.85
C MET A 241 8.51 1.04 22.34
N ALA A 242 9.36 1.59 23.21
CA ALA A 242 9.32 1.34 24.65
C ALA A 242 8.23 2.10 25.43
N HIS A 243 7.47 3.00 24.79
CA HIS A 243 6.52 3.89 25.46
C HIS A 243 5.12 3.76 24.86
N ASP A 244 4.09 4.11 25.65
CA ASP A 244 2.71 4.16 25.17
C ASP A 244 2.59 5.11 23.98
N THR A 245 1.82 4.68 22.97
CA THR A 245 1.71 5.43 21.72
C THR A 245 0.79 6.63 21.87
N VAL A 246 0.74 7.50 20.85
CA VAL A 246 -0.14 8.68 20.81
C VAL A 246 -1.63 8.32 21.05
N PHE A 247 -2.01 7.06 20.81
CA PHE A 247 -3.36 6.55 21.00
C PHE A 247 -3.62 5.95 22.39
N GLY A 248 -2.61 5.86 23.26
CA GLY A 248 -2.70 5.15 24.54
C GLY A 248 -2.70 3.63 24.38
N LEU A 249 -2.19 3.12 23.24
CA LEU A 249 -1.97 1.70 23.04
C LEU A 249 -0.61 1.32 23.63
N SER A 250 -0.53 0.13 24.23
CA SER A 250 0.76 -0.45 24.59
C SER A 250 1.64 -0.61 23.34
N GLY A 251 2.96 -0.45 23.49
CA GLY A 251 3.90 -0.62 22.36
C GLY A 251 3.80 -1.98 21.67
N VAL A 252 3.46 -3.05 22.41
CA VAL A 252 3.26 -4.40 21.85
C VAL A 252 1.99 -4.46 21.01
N THR A 253 0.88 -3.91 21.51
CA THR A 253 -0.39 -3.87 20.76
C THR A 253 -0.25 -3.07 19.48
N ASP A 254 0.37 -1.90 19.55
CA ASP A 254 0.60 -1.02 18.40
C ASP A 254 1.49 -1.70 17.33
N GLN A 255 2.56 -2.36 17.75
CA GLN A 255 3.43 -3.14 16.87
C GLN A 255 2.68 -4.26 16.16
N ARG A 256 1.91 -5.06 16.91
CA ARG A 256 1.14 -6.18 16.35
C ARG A 256 0.11 -5.71 15.33
N LEU A 257 -0.59 -4.62 15.62
CA LEU A 257 -1.54 -4.02 14.69
C LEU A 257 -0.84 -3.53 13.41
N GLY A 258 0.33 -2.90 13.52
CA GLY A 258 1.14 -2.55 12.36
C GLY A 258 1.52 -3.76 11.51
N GLY A 259 1.98 -4.85 12.14
CA GLY A 259 2.29 -6.11 11.44
C GLY A 259 1.07 -6.74 10.74
N VAL A 260 -0.11 -6.70 11.38
CA VAL A 260 -1.37 -7.14 10.76
C VAL A 260 -1.73 -6.29 9.54
N VAL A 261 -1.59 -4.96 9.60
CA VAL A 261 -1.84 -4.07 8.45
C VAL A 261 -0.95 -4.43 7.27
N MET A 262 0.34 -4.68 7.51
CA MET A 262 1.30 -5.08 6.48
C MET A 262 0.89 -6.40 5.82
N LEU A 263 0.58 -7.42 6.63
CA LEU A 263 0.12 -8.73 6.14
C LEU A 263 -1.17 -8.64 5.30
N LEU A 264 -2.16 -7.90 5.79
CA LEU A 264 -3.43 -7.71 5.09
C LEU A 264 -3.22 -6.98 3.76
N THR A 265 -2.36 -5.97 3.73
CA THR A 265 -2.07 -5.21 2.50
C THR A 265 -1.35 -6.09 1.48
N CYS A 266 -0.35 -6.87 1.93
CA CYS A 266 0.34 -7.84 1.09
C CYS A 266 -0.64 -8.84 0.45
N ALA A 267 -1.53 -9.45 1.25
CA ALA A 267 -2.51 -10.40 0.76
C ALA A 267 -3.52 -9.76 -0.20
N ALA A 268 -4.06 -8.59 0.17
CA ALA A 268 -5.06 -7.86 -0.59
C ALA A 268 -4.58 -7.40 -1.97
N VAL A 269 -3.27 -7.23 -2.14
CA VAL A 269 -2.67 -6.77 -3.40
C VAL A 269 -2.10 -7.93 -4.20
N THR A 270 -1.32 -8.80 -3.57
CA THR A 270 -0.59 -9.90 -4.22
C THR A 270 -1.53 -10.91 -4.85
N LEU A 271 -2.54 -11.38 -4.10
CA LEU A 271 -3.45 -12.43 -4.55
C LEU A 271 -4.23 -12.03 -5.82
N PRO A 272 -4.95 -10.89 -5.86
CA PRO A 272 -5.68 -10.51 -7.06
C PRO A 272 -4.76 -10.13 -8.22
N LEU A 273 -3.57 -9.54 -7.99
CA LEU A 273 -2.64 -9.23 -9.08
C LEU A 273 -2.00 -10.48 -9.67
N ALA A 274 -1.61 -11.46 -8.84
CA ALA A 274 -1.07 -12.73 -9.32
C ALA A 274 -2.09 -13.47 -10.20
N ARG A 275 -3.36 -13.54 -9.76
CA ARG A 275 -4.46 -14.13 -10.55
C ARG A 275 -4.65 -13.41 -11.89
N ARG A 276 -4.65 -12.07 -11.89
CA ARG A 276 -4.77 -11.27 -13.13
C ARG A 276 -3.60 -11.44 -14.09
N LEU A 277 -2.37 -11.59 -13.56
CA LEU A 277 -1.19 -11.81 -14.39
C LEU A 277 -1.22 -13.19 -15.05
N GLN A 278 -1.69 -14.21 -14.32
CA GLN A 278 -1.85 -15.57 -14.83
C GLN A 278 -2.99 -15.68 -15.85
N SER A 279 -4.14 -15.04 -15.61
CA SER A 279 -5.30 -15.09 -16.52
C SER A 279 -5.05 -14.42 -17.87
N ASN A 280 -4.09 -13.48 -17.94
CA ASN A 280 -3.71 -12.79 -19.17
C ASN A 280 -2.65 -13.55 -19.99
N GLN A 281 -2.38 -14.81 -19.64
CA GLN A 281 -1.55 -15.69 -20.44
C GLN A 281 -2.40 -16.19 -21.62
N PRO A 282 -2.08 -15.86 -22.89
CA PRO A 282 -2.75 -16.49 -24.01
C PRO A 282 -2.52 -18.00 -23.92
N ASP A 283 -3.60 -18.77 -23.99
CA ASP A 283 -3.57 -20.23 -23.93
C ASP A 283 -2.43 -20.77 -24.78
N ARG A 284 -1.41 -21.30 -24.09
CA ARG A 284 -0.34 -22.04 -24.74
C ARG A 284 -0.84 -23.40 -25.24
N ASP A 285 -1.99 -23.83 -24.75
CA ASP A 285 -2.53 -25.17 -24.99
C ASP A 285 -3.31 -25.26 -26.31
N SER A 286 -3.93 -24.16 -26.76
CA SER A 286 -4.62 -24.10 -28.06
C SER A 286 -3.68 -24.12 -29.28
N ARG A 287 -2.37 -23.95 -29.08
CA ARG A 287 -1.36 -24.02 -30.16
C ARG A 287 -0.76 -25.42 -30.31
N THR A 288 -0.84 -26.26 -29.28
CA THR A 288 -0.36 -27.65 -29.34
C THR A 288 -1.39 -28.56 -30.02
N GLU A 289 -2.69 -28.32 -29.82
CA GLU A 289 -3.74 -29.11 -30.47
C GLU A 289 -3.88 -28.82 -31.99
N ARG A 290 -3.47 -27.62 -32.44
CA ARG A 290 -3.56 -27.25 -33.86
C ARG A 290 -2.38 -27.72 -34.72
N ASN A 291 -1.34 -28.29 -34.11
CA ASN A 291 -0.16 -28.82 -34.80
C ASN A 291 -0.11 -30.36 -34.81
N VAL A 292 -1.22 -31.03 -34.46
CA VAL A 292 -1.37 -32.50 -34.51
C VAL A 292 -2.57 -32.90 -35.39
N ALA A 293 -2.99 -32.04 -36.32
CA ALA A 293 -4.02 -32.36 -37.31
C ALA A 293 -3.49 -32.13 -38.72
#